data_AF-A0AAP0G328-F1
#
_entry.id   AF-A0AAP0G328-F1
#
_cell.length_a   1.000
_cell.length_b   1.000
_cell.length_c   1.000
_cell.angle_alpha   90.00
_cell.angle_beta   90.00
_cell.angle_gamma   90.00
#
_symmetry.space_group_name_H-M   'P 1'
#
loop_
_entity.id
_entity.type
_entity.pdbx_description
1 polymer ?
#
loop_
_entity_poly.entity_id
_entity_poly.type
_entity_poly.pdbx_seq_one_letter_code
_entity_poly.pdbx_strand_id
1 'polypeptide(L)'
;MTNIMAAIRIFFSTGRMEQSWKDTLVMLIPKCASANKPKKFRPISLCSSIYMVATKIIANRVKPMMGALISKEQADFMSGHFLSYHYIIAQELLHRIHTTESKDGYMAIKLDMEKSFDRIQWSFVQ
;
A
#
# COMPACT_ATOMS: atom_id res chain seq x y z
N MET A 1 -25.85 -12.31 9.52
CA MET A 1 -24.77 -12.59 8.54
C MET A 1 -25.26 -12.59 7.08
N THR A 2 -26.53 -12.95 6.82
CA THR A 2 -27.17 -13.04 5.49
C THR A 2 -27.14 -11.74 4.66
N ASN A 3 -27.16 -10.57 5.31
CA ASN A 3 -27.20 -9.27 4.63
C ASN A 3 -25.88 -8.96 3.86
N ILE A 4 -24.72 -9.20 4.48
CA ILE A 4 -23.42 -8.91 3.84
C ILE A 4 -23.21 -9.76 2.59
N MET A 5 -23.52 -11.06 2.63
CA MET A 5 -23.33 -11.93 1.48
C MET A 5 -24.23 -11.55 0.30
N ALA A 6 -25.48 -11.16 0.58
CA ALA A 6 -26.39 -10.66 -0.46
C ALA A 6 -25.88 -9.35 -1.07
N ALA A 7 -25.46 -8.40 -0.23
CA ALA A 7 -24.87 -7.13 -0.64
C ALA A 7 -23.63 -7.32 -1.55
N ILE A 8 -22.71 -8.21 -1.16
CA ILE A 8 -21.51 -8.53 -1.93
C ILE A 8 -21.87 -9.18 -3.28
N ARG A 9 -22.85 -10.09 -3.32
CA ARG A 9 -23.31 -10.69 -4.58
C ARG A 9 -23.89 -9.66 -5.53
N ILE A 10 -24.73 -8.74 -5.04
CA ILE A 10 -25.29 -7.64 -5.83
C ILE A 10 -24.18 -6.73 -6.36
N PHE A 11 -23.21 -6.37 -5.52
CA PHE A 11 -22.07 -5.55 -5.95
C PHE A 11 -21.30 -6.19 -7.10
N PHE A 12 -20.95 -7.48 -6.99
CA PHE A 12 -20.19 -8.16 -8.04
C PHE A 12 -21.01 -8.50 -9.29
N SER A 13 -22.34 -8.59 -9.21
CA SER A 13 -23.19 -8.79 -10.39
C SER A 13 -23.50 -7.49 -11.14
N THR A 14 -23.64 -6.38 -10.41
CA THR A 14 -24.04 -5.07 -10.99
C THR A 14 -22.86 -4.13 -11.23
N GLY A 15 -21.72 -4.37 -10.58
CA GLY A 15 -20.58 -3.45 -10.52
C GLY A 15 -20.87 -2.17 -9.72
N ARG A 16 -22.03 -2.07 -9.04
CA ARG A 16 -22.47 -0.87 -8.33
C ARG A 16 -22.46 -1.08 -6.83
N MET A 17 -21.86 -0.13 -6.13
CA MET A 17 -21.83 -0.09 -4.67
C MET A 17 -22.80 0.98 -4.17
N GLU A 18 -23.65 0.63 -3.19
CA GLU A 18 -24.56 1.60 -2.58
C GLU A 18 -23.80 2.76 -1.93
N GLN A 19 -24.41 3.95 -1.94
CA GLN A 19 -23.76 5.16 -1.45
C GLN A 19 -23.43 5.06 0.05
N SER A 20 -24.34 4.52 0.85
CA SER A 20 -24.19 4.35 2.30
C SER A 20 -23.01 3.44 2.69
N TRP A 21 -22.60 2.52 1.81
CA TRP A 21 -21.47 1.64 2.10
C TRP A 21 -20.13 2.35 1.96
N LYS A 22 -20.10 3.44 1.18
CA LYS A 22 -18.92 4.27 0.92
C LYS A 22 -18.68 5.31 2.01
N ASP A 23 -19.65 5.54 2.88
CA ASP A 23 -19.51 6.43 4.03
C ASP A 23 -18.31 5.99 4.88
N THR A 24 -17.41 6.93 5.13
CA THR A 24 -16.12 6.68 5.78
C THR A 24 -15.92 7.71 6.87
N LEU A 25 -15.72 7.23 8.10
CA LEU A 25 -15.35 8.08 9.21
C LEU A 25 -13.82 8.21 9.26
N VAL A 26 -13.29 9.44 9.13
CA VAL A 26 -11.85 9.69 9.25
C VAL A 26 -11.51 9.98 10.71
N MET A 27 -10.70 9.11 11.32
CA MET A 27 -10.20 9.24 12.68
C MET A 27 -8.71 9.59 12.68
N LEU A 28 -8.27 10.48 13.57
CA LEU A 28 -6.88 10.88 13.69
C LEU A 28 -6.19 10.11 14.82
N ILE A 29 -5.20 9.29 14.50
CA ILE A 29 -4.36 8.59 15.49
C ILE A 29 -3.07 9.37 15.74
N PRO A 30 -2.75 9.75 16.99
CA PRO A 30 -1.50 10.43 17.31
C PRO A 30 -0.28 9.52 17.08
N LYS A 31 0.78 10.05 16.46
CA LYS A 31 2.07 9.35 16.25
C LYS A 31 2.96 9.34 17.50
N CYS A 32 2.73 10.26 18.43
CA CYS A 32 3.52 10.48 19.64
C CYS A 32 2.65 11.09 20.74
N ALA A 33 3.07 10.95 22.01
CA ALA A 33 2.30 11.40 23.17
C ALA A 33 1.88 12.88 23.12
N SER A 34 2.75 13.78 22.62
CA SER A 34 2.49 15.22 22.52
C SER A 34 2.18 15.65 21.08
N ALA A 35 1.16 15.04 20.49
CA ALA A 35 0.68 15.38 19.15
C ALA A 35 -0.13 16.69 19.16
N ASN A 36 0.52 17.79 18.79
CA ASN A 36 -0.05 19.14 18.81
C ASN A 36 -0.09 19.83 17.43
N LYS A 37 0.30 19.12 16.36
CA LYS A 37 0.30 19.63 14.98
C LYS A 37 -0.28 18.55 14.05
N PRO A 38 -1.01 18.92 12.97
CA PRO A 38 -1.61 17.94 12.06
C PRO A 38 -0.64 16.87 11.52
N LYS A 39 0.62 17.23 11.23
CA LYS A 39 1.66 16.30 10.76
C LYS A 39 1.97 15.14 11.74
N LYS A 40 1.68 15.34 13.03
CA LYS A 40 1.87 14.35 14.11
C LYS A 40 0.70 13.37 14.24
N PHE A 41 -0.34 13.49 13.41
CA PHE A 41 -1.44 12.54 13.36
C PHE A 41 -1.35 11.69 12.08
N ARG A 42 -1.87 10.46 12.17
CA ARG A 42 -2.15 9.59 11.04
C ARG A 42 -3.66 9.55 10.84
N PRO A 43 -4.20 9.99 9.70
CA PRO A 43 -5.60 9.74 9.40
C PRO A 43 -5.82 8.24 9.17
N ILE A 44 -6.90 7.70 9.72
CA ILE A 44 -7.38 6.35 9.44
C ILE A 44 -8.82 6.46 8.97
N SER A 45 -9.10 5.82 7.84
CA SER A 45 -10.43 5.69 7.27
C SER A 45 -11.13 4.47 7.86
N LEU A 46 -12.19 4.70 8.64
CA LEU A 46 -13.08 3.67 9.13
C LEU A 46 -14.25 3.52 8.15
N CYS A 47 -14.11 2.55 7.25
CA CYS A 47 -15.11 2.21 6.24
C CYS A 47 -16.12 1.19 6.78
N SER A 48 -17.28 1.07 6.11
CA SER A 48 -18.24 0.01 6.41
C SER A 48 -17.61 -1.39 6.22
N SER A 49 -18.07 -2.38 7.01
CA SER A 49 -17.59 -3.76 6.86
C SER A 49 -17.90 -4.35 5.48
N ILE A 50 -19.02 -3.94 4.85
CA ILE A 50 -19.38 -4.38 3.49
C ILE A 50 -18.35 -3.84 2.49
N TYR A 51 -17.96 -2.56 2.60
CA TYR A 51 -16.91 -1.96 1.78
C TYR A 51 -15.57 -2.68 1.96
N MET A 52 -15.17 -2.94 3.20
CA MET A 52 -13.91 -3.66 3.50
C MET A 52 -13.91 -5.09 2.93
N VAL A 53 -15.04 -5.81 3.01
CA VAL A 53 -15.15 -7.16 2.44
C VAL A 53 -15.08 -7.12 0.92
N ALA A 54 -15.83 -6.21 0.27
CA ALA A 54 -15.83 -6.06 -1.19
C ALA A 54 -14.42 -5.75 -1.72
N THR A 55 -13.75 -4.75 -1.14
CA THR A 55 -12.38 -4.37 -1.52
C THR A 55 -11.37 -5.48 -1.23
N LYS A 56 -11.52 -6.22 -0.13
CA LYS A 56 -10.66 -7.37 0.17
C LYS A 56 -10.81 -8.50 -0.85
N ILE A 57 -12.03 -8.78 -1.31
CA ILE A 57 -12.27 -9.77 -2.36
C ILE A 57 -11.61 -9.32 -3.67
N ILE A 58 -11.75 -8.05 -4.05
CA ILE A 58 -11.07 -7.49 -5.24
C ILE A 58 -9.56 -7.64 -5.10
N ALA A 59 -8.98 -7.20 -3.98
CA ALA A 59 -7.54 -7.30 -3.74
C ALA A 59 -7.04 -8.74 -3.83
N ASN A 60 -7.77 -9.70 -3.27
CA ASN A 60 -7.43 -11.12 -3.35
C ASN A 60 -7.52 -11.68 -4.78
N ARG A 61 -8.40 -11.15 -5.63
CA ARG A 61 -8.49 -11.53 -7.06
C ARG A 61 -7.35 -10.94 -7.89
N VAL A 62 -6.87 -9.74 -7.55
CA VAL A 62 -5.72 -9.09 -8.23
C VAL A 62 -4.39 -9.69 -7.79
N LYS A 63 -4.26 -10.12 -6.53
CA LYS A 63 -3.01 -10.61 -5.95
C LYS A 63 -2.25 -11.64 -6.81
N PRO A 64 -2.86 -12.66 -7.44
CA PRO A 64 -2.15 -13.63 -8.26
C PRO A 64 -1.49 -13.03 -9.51
N MET A 65 -2.02 -11.92 -10.03
CA MET A 65 -1.49 -11.24 -11.21
C MET A 65 -0.30 -10.33 -10.88
N MET A 66 -0.17 -9.90 -9.62
CA MET A 66 0.86 -8.95 -9.20
C MET A 66 2.28 -9.42 -9.54
N GLY A 67 2.58 -10.71 -9.39
CA GLY A 67 3.91 -11.25 -9.66
C GLY A 67 4.39 -11.11 -11.11
N ALA A 68 3.48 -10.92 -12.06
CA ALA A 68 3.82 -10.66 -13.46
C ALA A 68 3.86 -9.15 -13.78
N LEU A 69 3.24 -8.30 -12.97
CA LEU A 69 3.10 -6.87 -13.21
C LEU A 69 4.19 -6.02 -12.53
N ILE A 70 4.83 -6.56 -11.50
CA ILE A 70 5.82 -5.82 -10.71
C ILE A 70 7.23 -6.41 -10.87
N SER A 71 8.23 -5.57 -10.65
CA SER A 71 9.63 -5.97 -10.68
C SER A 71 9.98 -6.88 -9.51
N LYS A 72 10.95 -7.78 -9.70
CA LYS A 72 11.44 -8.71 -8.65
C LYS A 72 12.10 -7.99 -7.48
N GLU A 73 12.58 -6.78 -7.73
CA GLU A 73 13.26 -5.90 -6.78
C GLU A 73 12.26 -5.15 -5.89
N GLN A 74 10.94 -5.22 -6.19
CA GLN A 74 9.92 -4.62 -5.35
C GLN A 74 9.66 -5.48 -4.11
N ALA A 75 10.15 -4.99 -2.98
CA ALA A 75 10.16 -5.69 -1.71
C ALA A 75 8.81 -5.79 -1.01
N ASP A 76 8.01 -4.73 -1.12
CA ASP A 76 6.92 -4.49 -0.18
C ASP A 76 5.59 -5.03 -0.72
N PHE A 77 4.73 -5.47 0.20
CA PHE A 77 3.38 -5.99 -0.07
C PHE A 77 3.27 -7.27 -0.92
N MET A 78 4.38 -7.98 -1.16
CA MET A 78 4.39 -9.26 -1.89
C MET A 78 4.55 -10.46 -0.97
N SER A 79 3.75 -11.51 -1.20
CA SER A 79 3.92 -12.77 -0.48
C SER A 79 5.21 -13.48 -0.90
N GLY A 80 6.01 -13.90 0.08
CA GLY A 80 7.28 -14.61 -0.16
C GLY A 80 8.51 -13.70 -0.20
N HIS A 81 8.32 -12.38 -0.19
CA HIS A 81 9.40 -11.40 -0.11
C HIS A 81 9.56 -10.96 1.35
N PHE A 82 10.62 -11.44 2.00
CA PHE A 82 10.94 -11.02 3.37
C PHE A 82 11.70 -9.70 3.34
N LEU A 83 11.38 -8.81 4.29
CA LEU A 83 12.09 -7.54 4.47
C LEU A 83 13.61 -7.74 4.65
N SER A 84 14.00 -8.84 5.30
CA SER A 84 15.40 -9.22 5.52
C SER A 84 16.19 -9.43 4.22
N TYR A 85 15.57 -10.01 3.19
CA TYR A 85 16.23 -10.23 1.89
C TYR A 85 16.65 -8.91 1.24
N HIS A 86 15.76 -7.92 1.25
CA HIS A 86 16.03 -6.60 0.69
C HIS A 86 17.02 -5.80 1.54
N TYR A 87 17.00 -5.99 2.85
CA TYR A 87 18.01 -5.41 3.73
C TYR A 87 19.41 -5.95 3.41
N ILE A 88 19.55 -7.26 3.20
CA ILE A 88 20.84 -7.88 2.81
C ILE A 88 21.31 -7.32 1.47
N ILE A 89 20.43 -7.25 0.47
CA ILE A 89 20.77 -6.67 -0.85
C ILE A 89 21.24 -5.22 -0.69
N ALA A 90 20.53 -4.41 0.10
CA ALA A 90 20.90 -3.03 0.34
C ALA A 90 22.25 -2.90 1.06
N GLN A 91 22.53 -3.76 2.05
CA GLN A 91 23.84 -3.80 2.71
C GLN A 91 24.96 -4.18 1.74
N GLU A 92 24.76 -5.19 0.90
CA GLU A 92 25.74 -5.61 -0.10
C GLU A 92 26.03 -4.51 -1.13
N LEU A 93 24.98 -3.82 -1.60
CA LEU A 93 25.11 -2.66 -2.48
C LEU A 93 25.94 -1.55 -1.81
N LEU A 94 25.61 -1.18 -0.58
CA LEU A 94 26.35 -0.14 0.16
C LEU A 94 27.80 -0.56 0.44
N HIS A 95 28.02 -1.83 0.76
CA HIS A 95 29.36 -2.36 0.98
C HIS A 95 30.21 -2.25 -0.30
N ARG A 96 29.67 -2.66 -1.46
CA ARG A 96 30.35 -2.53 -2.75
C ARG A 96 30.64 -1.09 -3.13
N ILE A 97 29.71 -0.18 -2.86
CA ILE A 97 29.92 1.26 -3.08
C ILE A 97 31.09 1.75 -2.21
N HIS A 98 31.20 1.27 -0.97
CA HIS A 98 32.23 1.70 -0.04
C HIS A 98 33.61 1.10 -0.32
N THR A 99 33.68 -0.15 -0.78
CA THR A 99 34.94 -0.88 -0.98
C THR A 99 35.47 -0.83 -2.41
N THR A 100 34.71 -0.29 -3.37
CA THR A 100 35.21 -0.23 -4.75
C THR A 100 36.38 0.74 -4.90
N GLU A 101 37.34 0.36 -5.73
CA GLU A 101 38.40 1.24 -6.22
C GLU A 101 38.11 1.72 -7.66
N SER A 102 36.89 1.52 -8.15
CA SER A 102 36.47 1.94 -9.49
C SER A 102 36.65 3.43 -9.69
N LYS A 103 37.33 3.82 -10.78
CA LYS A 103 37.55 5.22 -11.17
C LYS A 103 36.26 5.96 -11.50
N ASP A 104 35.23 5.24 -11.94
CA ASP A 104 33.93 5.81 -12.30
C ASP A 104 33.05 6.09 -11.08
N GLY A 105 33.37 5.49 -9.92
CA GLY A 105 32.61 5.60 -8.68
C GLY A 105 31.21 4.97 -8.75
N TYR A 106 30.57 4.82 -7.59
CA TYR A 106 29.15 4.44 -7.51
C TYR A 106 28.38 5.45 -6.66
N MET A 107 27.08 5.61 -6.95
CA MET A 107 26.18 6.48 -6.20
C MET A 107 24.89 5.74 -5.83
N ALA A 108 24.48 5.86 -4.56
CA ALA A 108 23.19 5.40 -4.09
C ALA A 108 22.21 6.59 -3.98
N ILE A 109 21.00 6.42 -4.50
CA ILE A 109 19.92 7.40 -4.38
C ILE A 109 18.81 6.80 -3.51
N LYS A 110 18.42 7.52 -2.48
CA LYS A 110 17.24 7.20 -1.67
C LYS A 110 16.10 8.13 -2.05
N LEU A 111 15.03 7.56 -2.58
CA LEU A 111 13.79 8.27 -2.90
C LEU A 111 12.70 7.90 -1.89
N ASP A 112 11.96 8.89 -1.40
CA ASP A 112 10.81 8.69 -0.52
C ASP A 112 9.62 9.50 -1.04
N MET A 113 8.44 8.88 -1.10
CA MET A 113 7.22 9.50 -1.61
C MET A 113 6.40 10.06 -0.47
N GLU A 114 6.30 11.39 -0.39
CA GLU A 114 5.45 12.04 0.60
C GLU A 114 3.97 11.71 0.33
N LYS A 115 3.33 11.04 1.28
CA LYS A 115 1.89 10.70 1.25
C LYS A 115 1.49 9.95 -0.03
N SER A 116 2.23 8.90 -0.36
CA SER A 116 2.04 8.10 -1.58
C SER A 116 0.59 7.64 -1.83
N PHE A 117 -0.16 7.30 -0.77
CA PHE A 117 -1.57 6.90 -0.90
C PHE A 117 -2.55 8.07 -1.08
N ASP A 118 -2.20 9.28 -0.61
CA ASP A 118 -3.08 10.45 -0.70
C ASP A 118 -2.89 11.24 -2.01
N ARG A 119 -1.78 11.00 -2.73
CA ARG A 119 -1.37 11.77 -3.92
C ARG A 119 -1.52 11.02 -5.24
N ILE A 120 -2.25 9.91 -5.26
CA ILE A 120 -2.52 9.16 -6.50
C ILE A 120 -3.43 9.98 -7.41
N GLN A 121 -3.02 10.17 -8.67
CA GLN A 121 -3.86 10.81 -9.67
C GLN A 121 -4.89 9.81 -10.20
N TRP A 122 -6.18 10.07 -9.97
CA TRP A 122 -7.25 9.13 -10.34
C TRP A 122 -7.33 8.85 -11.85
N SER A 123 -7.02 9.84 -12.70
CA SER A 123 -7.01 9.65 -14.15
C SER A 123 -5.91 8.70 -14.65
N PHE A 124 -4.94 8.34 -13.80
CA PHE A 124 -3.96 7.30 -14.12
C PHE A 124 -4.48 5.89 -13.81
N VAL A 125 -5.44 5.77 -12.88
CA VAL A 125 -5.99 4.49 -12.40
C VAL A 125 -7.26 4.10 -13.16
N GLN A 126 -8.04 5.09 -13.62
CA GLN A 126 -9.24 4.92 -14.45
C GLN A 126 -8.90 4.61 -15.90
#